data_AF-A0A3D9YQW3-F1
#
_entry.id   AF-A0A3D9YQW3-F1
#
_cell.length_a   1.000
_cell.length_b   1.000
_cell.length_c   1.000
_cell.angle_alpha   90.00
_cell.angle_beta   90.00
_cell.angle_gamma   90.00
#
_symmetry.space_group_name_H-M   'P 1'
#
loop_
_entity.id
_entity.type
_entity.pdbx_description
1 polymer ?
#
loop_
_entity_poly.entity_id
_entity_poly.type
_entity_poly.pdbx_seq_one_letter_code
_entity_poly.pdbx_strand_id
1 'polypeptide(L)'
;MRKHLRAFCIALLLLAPAVAHAQATAFADVVRMTVSGTPGTGTITLGSATTGYQSDTNAGMTNGATYAYYAYDPTGGIWEFGYGTYNSSAHTITRNPYYGSSGPGTAVTLTATATVGITIGAEDINALLSDIASIESGYAALSGSLTNGNIVEGAGSGSVKDTGIAIGNVPTMASNAGATGDLITSNGANKTLAAASILATNVPTMASNAAASGNVLSSAGANKTVQDSAIATANLATMASNAAGAGNLIESAGANKSQADSGVAAANVATLSGTQTISGNKTYSGKNSFAQLNVKVRTASSTSDTITTADYLVCADNASAAATENLPASPSTGDTYLIKDCSVAAGTNNITITPASGNIDGAATFVMSTNGQSAAVTYTGSQWSIN
;
A
#
# COMPACT_ATOMS: atom_id res chain seq x y z
N MET A 1 -37.93 58.00 6.77
CA MET A 1 -37.91 58.50 5.37
C MET A 1 -36.58 58.36 4.62
N ARG A 2 -35.39 58.32 5.26
CA ARG A 2 -34.10 58.23 4.53
C ARG A 2 -33.66 56.84 4.05
N LYS A 3 -34.30 55.74 4.49
CA LYS A 3 -33.97 54.37 4.05
C LYS A 3 -34.69 53.91 2.77
N HIS A 4 -35.78 54.57 2.37
CA HIS A 4 -36.53 54.19 1.16
C HIS A 4 -36.11 54.96 -0.10
N LEU A 5 -35.37 56.07 0.04
CA LEU A 5 -34.91 56.85 -1.11
C LEU A 5 -33.69 56.23 -1.81
N ARG A 6 -32.89 55.41 -1.11
CA ARG A 6 -31.73 54.71 -1.69
C ARG A 6 -32.12 53.49 -2.52
N ALA A 7 -33.21 52.80 -2.17
CA ALA A 7 -33.72 51.68 -2.96
C ALA A 7 -34.39 52.16 -4.27
N PHE A 8 -35.00 53.35 -4.26
CA PHE A 8 -35.67 53.91 -5.42
C PHE A 8 -34.69 54.47 -6.47
N CYS A 9 -33.55 55.05 -6.06
CA CYS A 9 -32.51 55.47 -7.00
C CYS A 9 -31.73 54.30 -7.63
N ILE A 10 -31.60 53.16 -6.95
CA ILE A 10 -30.92 51.98 -7.51
C ILE A 10 -31.86 51.22 -8.47
N ALA A 11 -33.17 51.14 -8.16
CA ALA A 11 -34.14 50.49 -9.03
C ALA A 11 -34.43 51.27 -10.33
N LEU A 12 -34.35 52.62 -10.30
CA LEU A 12 -34.56 53.44 -11.50
C LEU A 12 -33.37 53.41 -12.48
N LEU A 13 -32.18 52.98 -12.03
CA LEU A 13 -31.00 52.84 -12.88
C LEU A 13 -30.93 51.47 -13.61
N LEU A 14 -31.80 50.53 -13.28
CA LEU A 14 -31.82 49.15 -13.79
C LEU A 14 -32.98 48.85 -14.76
N LEU A 15 -33.78 49.87 -15.10
CA LEU A 15 -34.97 49.76 -15.97
C LEU A 15 -34.85 50.56 -17.27
N ALA A 16 -33.65 51.03 -17.63
CA ALA A 16 -33.38 51.29 -19.03
C ALA A 16 -33.36 49.91 -19.73
N PRO A 17 -34.23 49.62 -20.71
CA PRO A 17 -34.06 48.42 -21.50
C PRO A 17 -32.64 48.47 -22.04
N ALA A 18 -31.84 47.45 -21.74
CA ALA A 18 -30.62 47.21 -22.47
C ALA A 18 -31.06 47.02 -23.92
N VAL A 19 -31.06 48.11 -24.69
CA VAL A 19 -31.07 48.03 -26.14
C VAL A 19 -29.87 47.14 -26.41
N ALA A 20 -30.12 45.96 -26.97
CA ALA A 20 -29.07 45.09 -27.45
C ALA A 20 -28.38 45.87 -28.57
N HIS A 21 -27.41 46.70 -28.19
CA HIS A 21 -26.61 47.46 -29.13
C HIS A 21 -25.86 46.41 -29.95
N ALA A 22 -26.01 46.46 -31.27
CA ALA A 22 -25.15 45.68 -32.16
C ALA A 22 -23.69 46.01 -31.78
N GLN A 23 -22.87 45.00 -31.54
CA GLN A 23 -21.45 45.16 -31.23
C GLN A 23 -20.63 44.74 -32.44
N ALA A 24 -19.41 45.25 -32.55
CA ALA A 24 -18.47 44.73 -33.52
C ALA A 24 -18.17 43.25 -33.19
N THR A 25 -18.25 42.38 -34.19
CA THR A 25 -17.90 40.96 -34.05
C THR A 25 -16.48 40.67 -34.53
N ALA A 26 -15.82 41.67 -35.13
CA ALA A 26 -14.45 41.60 -35.60
C ALA A 26 -13.82 42.99 -35.61
N PHE A 27 -12.48 43.01 -35.61
CA PHE A 27 -11.68 44.21 -35.78
C PHE A 27 -10.93 44.13 -37.11
N ALA A 28 -10.55 45.28 -37.65
CA ALA A 28 -9.72 45.41 -38.83
C ALA A 28 -8.60 46.40 -38.51
N ASP A 29 -7.48 46.27 -39.22
CA ASP A 29 -6.44 47.29 -39.17
C ASP A 29 -6.94 48.60 -39.80
N VAL A 30 -6.10 49.64 -39.84
CA VAL A 30 -6.44 51.01 -40.23
C VAL A 30 -7.12 51.16 -41.62
N VAL A 31 -8.44 50.94 -41.69
CA VAL A 31 -9.27 51.05 -42.91
C VAL A 31 -9.91 52.42 -43.01
N ARG A 32 -9.79 53.02 -44.19
CA ARG A 32 -10.69 54.08 -44.64
C ARG A 32 -10.80 54.08 -46.16
N MET A 33 -12.03 53.95 -46.65
CA MET A 33 -12.37 53.78 -48.05
C MET A 33 -13.14 54.99 -48.57
N THR A 34 -12.96 55.33 -49.84
CA THR A 34 -13.91 56.19 -50.55
C THR A 34 -15.24 55.47 -50.72
N VAL A 35 -16.33 56.21 -50.89
CA VAL A 35 -17.64 55.65 -51.23
C VAL A 35 -17.81 55.65 -52.74
N SER A 36 -18.22 54.52 -53.31
CA SER A 36 -18.56 54.40 -54.72
C SER A 36 -20.06 54.62 -54.94
N GLY A 37 -20.40 55.48 -55.91
CA GLY A 37 -21.79 55.86 -56.21
C GLY A 37 -22.42 56.79 -55.16
N THR A 38 -23.75 56.87 -55.15
CA THR A 38 -24.51 57.72 -54.21
C THR A 38 -25.41 56.82 -53.35
N PRO A 39 -24.92 56.31 -52.20
CA PRO A 39 -25.69 55.38 -51.38
C PRO A 39 -27.01 55.95 -50.85
N GLY A 40 -27.10 57.28 -50.70
CA GLY A 40 -28.19 57.90 -49.96
C GLY A 40 -28.24 57.31 -48.55
N THR A 41 -29.41 56.79 -48.15
CA THR A 41 -29.60 56.10 -46.86
C THR A 41 -29.36 54.59 -46.94
N GLY A 42 -29.03 54.06 -48.13
CA GLY A 42 -28.82 52.64 -48.38
C GLY A 42 -27.41 52.15 -48.04
N THR A 43 -27.16 50.89 -48.40
CA THR A 43 -25.88 50.19 -48.26
C THR A 43 -24.73 50.98 -48.88
N ILE A 44 -23.60 51.09 -48.16
CA ILE A 44 -22.40 51.74 -48.65
C ILE A 44 -21.63 50.76 -49.54
N THR A 45 -21.30 51.16 -50.76
CA THR A 45 -20.33 50.45 -51.61
C THR A 45 -18.97 51.09 -51.42
N LEU A 46 -17.97 50.28 -51.08
CA LEU A 46 -16.59 50.70 -50.84
C LEU A 46 -15.88 50.89 -52.18
N GLY A 47 -15.16 52.01 -52.30
CA GLY A 47 -14.32 52.35 -53.44
C GLY A 47 -12.87 51.95 -53.20
N SER A 48 -11.95 52.88 -53.41
CA SER A 48 -10.52 52.68 -53.14
C SER A 48 -10.17 53.09 -51.70
N ALA A 49 -9.09 52.52 -51.16
CA ALA A 49 -8.51 53.02 -49.92
C ALA A 49 -8.12 54.50 -50.07
N THR A 50 -8.44 55.30 -49.05
CA THR A 50 -7.96 56.68 -48.94
C THR A 50 -6.46 56.68 -48.64
N THR A 51 -5.74 57.72 -49.08
CA THR A 51 -4.28 57.82 -48.88
C THR A 51 -3.90 57.70 -47.40
N GLY A 52 -2.96 56.81 -47.08
CA GLY A 52 -2.51 56.54 -45.72
C GLY A 52 -3.30 55.47 -44.96
N TYR A 53 -4.30 54.84 -45.60
CA TYR A 53 -5.12 53.77 -45.04
C TYR A 53 -5.01 52.49 -45.87
N GLN A 54 -5.32 51.36 -45.25
CA GLN A 54 -5.41 50.07 -45.91
C GLN A 54 -6.75 49.91 -46.65
N SER A 55 -6.77 49.06 -47.68
CA SER A 55 -8.02 48.56 -48.25
C SER A 55 -8.73 47.64 -47.26
N ASP A 56 -10.03 47.48 -47.45
CA ASP A 56 -10.87 46.51 -46.72
C ASP A 56 -10.27 45.09 -46.71
N THR A 57 -9.76 44.64 -47.86
CA THR A 57 -9.12 43.32 -47.97
C THR A 57 -7.79 43.25 -47.22
N ASN A 58 -6.91 44.25 -47.38
CA ASN A 58 -5.58 44.21 -46.76
C ASN A 58 -5.64 44.38 -45.25
N ALA A 59 -6.62 45.11 -44.74
CA ALA A 59 -6.84 45.28 -43.31
C ALA A 59 -7.50 44.08 -42.63
N GLY A 60 -7.77 43.00 -43.38
CA GLY A 60 -8.30 41.75 -42.84
C GLY A 60 -9.81 41.78 -42.59
N MET A 61 -10.59 42.60 -43.30
CA MET A 61 -12.04 42.55 -43.16
C MET A 61 -12.60 41.20 -43.63
N THR A 62 -13.45 40.58 -42.81
CA THR A 62 -13.98 39.23 -43.01
C THR A 62 -15.44 39.27 -43.43
N ASN A 63 -15.79 38.44 -44.41
CA ASN A 63 -17.15 38.39 -44.96
C ASN A 63 -18.19 38.03 -43.89
N GLY A 64 -19.26 38.80 -43.79
CA GLY A 64 -20.36 38.58 -42.85
C GLY A 64 -20.09 39.09 -41.42
N ALA A 65 -18.88 39.59 -41.13
CA ALA A 65 -18.61 40.20 -39.84
C ALA A 65 -19.22 41.61 -39.75
N THR A 66 -19.60 41.98 -38.53
CA THR A 66 -20.09 43.32 -38.19
C THR A 66 -18.94 44.16 -37.66
N TYR A 67 -18.75 45.33 -38.26
CA TYR A 67 -17.73 46.30 -37.87
C TYR A 67 -18.37 47.60 -37.42
N ALA A 68 -17.81 48.24 -36.40
CA ALA A 68 -18.11 49.64 -36.11
C ALA A 68 -17.49 50.52 -37.21
N TYR A 69 -18.32 51.38 -37.81
CA TYR A 69 -17.88 52.29 -38.88
C TYR A 69 -18.19 53.73 -38.53
N TYR A 70 -17.38 54.62 -39.09
CA TYR A 70 -17.61 56.05 -39.12
C TYR A 70 -17.63 56.51 -40.58
N ALA A 71 -18.79 57.01 -41.03
CA ALA A 71 -18.96 57.61 -42.35
C ALA A 71 -19.01 59.13 -42.22
N TYR A 72 -18.28 59.83 -43.08
CA TYR A 72 -18.28 61.29 -43.17
C TYR A 72 -18.45 61.72 -44.62
N ASP A 73 -19.43 62.60 -44.86
CA ASP A 73 -19.63 63.23 -46.15
C ASP A 73 -19.32 64.73 -46.08
N PRO A 74 -18.24 65.19 -46.72
CA PRO A 74 -17.83 66.59 -46.68
C PRO A 74 -18.81 67.52 -47.42
N THR A 75 -19.59 67.02 -48.38
CA THR A 75 -20.54 67.86 -49.15
C THR A 75 -21.66 68.41 -48.26
N GLY A 76 -22.12 67.62 -47.28
CA GLY A 76 -23.16 67.99 -46.33
C GLY A 76 -22.65 68.33 -44.93
N GLY A 77 -21.36 68.10 -44.64
CA GLY A 77 -20.83 68.15 -43.28
C GLY A 77 -21.51 67.15 -42.34
N ILE A 78 -22.07 66.07 -42.89
CA ILE A 78 -22.82 65.06 -42.17
C ILE A 78 -21.92 63.88 -41.81
N TRP A 79 -22.21 63.27 -40.67
CA TRP A 79 -21.49 62.10 -40.21
C TRP A 79 -22.45 61.09 -39.60
N GLU A 80 -22.03 59.84 -39.64
CA GLU A 80 -22.72 58.70 -39.06
C GLU A 80 -21.71 57.76 -38.42
N PHE A 81 -22.04 57.29 -37.23
CA PHE A 81 -21.41 56.17 -36.57
C PHE A 81 -22.44 55.05 -36.44
N GLY A 82 -22.05 53.83 -36.78
CA GLY A 82 -22.93 52.68 -36.68
C GLY A 82 -22.16 51.38 -36.73
N TYR A 83 -22.93 50.30 -36.74
CA TYR A 83 -22.40 48.96 -36.93
C TYR A 83 -22.84 48.47 -38.29
N GLY A 84 -21.97 47.83 -39.05
CA GLY A 84 -22.32 47.40 -40.39
C GLY A 84 -21.73 46.07 -40.76
N THR A 85 -22.52 45.27 -41.45
CA THR A 85 -22.12 43.94 -41.91
C THR A 85 -21.39 44.07 -43.24
N TYR A 86 -20.14 43.61 -43.27
CA TYR A 86 -19.29 43.64 -44.46
C TYR A 86 -19.59 42.47 -45.40
N ASN A 87 -19.69 42.74 -46.69
CA ASN A 87 -19.76 41.75 -47.75
C ASN A 87 -18.55 41.91 -48.68
N SER A 88 -17.63 40.96 -48.60
CA SER A 88 -16.38 40.94 -49.38
C SER A 88 -16.58 40.72 -50.88
N SER A 89 -17.67 40.06 -51.30
CA SER A 89 -17.94 39.84 -52.73
C SER A 89 -18.46 41.12 -53.38
N ALA A 90 -19.30 41.88 -52.67
CA ALA A 90 -19.87 43.13 -53.15
C ALA A 90 -19.03 44.36 -52.79
N HIS A 91 -18.03 44.22 -51.91
CA HIS A 91 -17.31 45.33 -51.27
C HIS A 91 -18.28 46.34 -50.65
N THR A 92 -19.22 45.87 -49.83
CA THR A 92 -20.26 46.71 -49.24
C THR A 92 -20.36 46.61 -47.72
N ILE A 93 -20.81 47.68 -47.08
CA ILE A 93 -21.24 47.69 -45.67
C ILE A 93 -22.76 47.91 -45.62
N THR A 94 -23.50 46.92 -45.12
CA THR A 94 -24.92 47.07 -44.79
C THR A 94 -25.03 47.81 -43.47
N ARG A 95 -25.66 48.98 -43.48
CA ARG A 95 -25.64 49.94 -42.36
C ARG A 95 -26.65 49.58 -41.28
N ASN A 96 -26.24 49.63 -40.03
CA ASN A 96 -27.09 49.71 -38.84
C ASN A 96 -26.64 50.94 -38.02
N PRO A 97 -27.13 52.14 -38.38
CA PRO A 97 -26.72 53.40 -37.76
C PRO A 97 -27.06 53.43 -36.29
N TYR A 98 -26.19 54.04 -35.50
CA TYR A 98 -26.36 54.16 -34.06
C TYR A 98 -26.34 55.62 -33.61
N TYR A 99 -25.31 56.38 -34.03
CA TYR A 99 -25.25 57.83 -33.88
C TYR A 99 -25.12 58.52 -35.24
N GLY A 100 -25.68 59.73 -35.39
CA GLY A 100 -25.52 60.52 -36.60
C GLY A 100 -25.90 61.98 -36.40
N SER A 101 -25.41 62.86 -37.27
CA SER A 101 -25.63 64.31 -37.18
C SER A 101 -27.09 64.74 -37.37
N SER A 102 -27.98 63.84 -37.83
CA SER A 102 -29.39 64.12 -38.15
C SER A 102 -30.41 63.29 -37.36
N GLY A 103 -29.97 62.50 -36.37
CA GLY A 103 -30.84 61.76 -35.45
C GLY A 103 -30.28 60.37 -35.09
N PRO A 104 -30.20 60.01 -33.80
CA PRO A 104 -29.70 58.69 -33.39
C PRO A 104 -30.53 57.57 -34.00
N GLY A 105 -29.88 56.49 -34.43
CA GLY A 105 -30.54 55.28 -34.96
C GLY A 105 -31.07 55.37 -36.40
N THR A 106 -30.76 56.42 -37.17
CA THR A 106 -31.23 56.56 -38.56
C THR A 106 -30.10 56.82 -39.54
N ALA A 107 -30.21 56.29 -40.77
CA ALA A 107 -29.18 56.41 -41.79
C ALA A 107 -29.16 57.80 -42.42
N VAL A 108 -27.99 58.44 -42.47
CA VAL A 108 -27.81 59.73 -43.14
C VAL A 108 -27.65 59.57 -44.66
N THR A 109 -28.04 60.58 -45.44
CA THR A 109 -27.94 60.55 -46.91
C THR A 109 -26.49 60.79 -47.37
N LEU A 110 -25.76 59.74 -47.73
CA LEU A 110 -24.37 59.82 -48.21
C LEU A 110 -24.28 60.00 -49.73
N THR A 111 -23.30 60.78 -50.17
CA THR A 111 -22.94 61.01 -51.57
C THR A 111 -21.63 60.32 -51.95
N ALA A 112 -21.23 60.41 -53.22
CA ALA A 112 -19.97 59.84 -53.72
C ALA A 112 -18.71 60.50 -53.15
N THR A 113 -18.82 61.66 -52.49
CA THR A 113 -17.70 62.32 -51.81
C THR A 113 -17.46 61.79 -50.40
N ALA A 114 -18.34 60.93 -49.90
CA ALA A 114 -18.22 60.36 -48.57
C ALA A 114 -17.01 59.43 -48.45
N THR A 115 -16.53 59.31 -47.22
CA THR A 115 -15.54 58.30 -46.82
C THR A 115 -16.11 57.48 -45.67
N VAL A 116 -15.73 56.22 -45.59
CA VAL A 116 -16.10 55.32 -44.50
C VAL A 116 -14.84 54.68 -43.95
N GLY A 117 -14.65 54.74 -42.64
CA GLY A 117 -13.56 54.06 -41.95
C GLY A 117 -14.08 53.12 -40.88
N ILE A 118 -13.33 52.06 -40.60
CA ILE A 118 -13.59 51.20 -39.44
C ILE A 118 -13.00 51.86 -38.21
N THR A 119 -13.77 51.87 -37.13
CA THR A 119 -13.40 52.47 -35.85
C THR A 119 -13.89 51.57 -34.72
N ILE A 120 -13.74 52.00 -33.48
CA ILE A 120 -14.23 51.30 -32.29
C ILE A 120 -15.22 52.23 -31.58
N GLY A 121 -16.37 51.70 -31.18
CA GLY A 121 -17.34 52.40 -30.33
C GLY A 121 -16.99 52.32 -28.85
N ALA A 122 -17.58 53.20 -28.03
CA ALA A 122 -17.46 53.08 -26.58
C ALA A 122 -18.08 51.77 -26.07
N GLU A 123 -19.13 51.30 -26.74
CA GLU A 123 -19.81 50.04 -26.44
C GLU A 123 -18.92 48.82 -26.66
N ASP A 124 -18.09 48.82 -27.72
CA ASP A 124 -17.13 47.74 -27.97
C ASP A 124 -16.08 47.65 -26.85
N ILE A 125 -15.59 48.81 -26.36
CA ILE A 125 -14.64 48.88 -25.25
C ILE A 125 -15.30 48.42 -23.94
N ASN A 126 -16.54 48.85 -23.68
CA ASN A 126 -17.27 48.47 -22.47
C ASN A 126 -17.56 46.97 -22.42
N ALA A 127 -17.83 46.33 -23.58
CA ALA A 127 -17.98 44.89 -23.66
C ALA A 127 -16.68 44.17 -23.26
N LEU A 128 -15.54 44.61 -23.79
CA LEU A 128 -14.23 44.07 -23.42
C LEU A 128 -13.93 44.24 -21.91
N LEU A 129 -14.27 45.39 -21.33
CA LEU A 129 -14.10 45.63 -19.90
C LEU A 129 -14.98 44.72 -19.04
N SER A 130 -16.20 44.42 -19.49
CA SER A 130 -17.10 43.47 -18.82
C SER A 130 -16.52 42.05 -18.82
N ASP A 131 -15.96 41.62 -19.95
CA ASP A 131 -15.33 40.30 -20.07
C ASP A 131 -14.10 40.21 -19.14
N ILE A 132 -13.26 41.25 -19.10
CA ILE A 132 -12.11 41.33 -18.18
C ILE A 132 -12.57 41.25 -16.72
N ALA A 133 -13.61 42.00 -16.33
CA ALA A 133 -14.14 41.97 -14.97
C ALA A 133 -14.66 40.55 -14.59
N SER A 134 -15.23 39.82 -15.55
CA SER A 134 -15.66 38.43 -15.32
C SER A 134 -14.48 37.48 -15.09
N ILE A 135 -13.37 37.68 -15.81
CA ILE A 135 -12.14 36.91 -15.64
C ILE A 135 -11.51 37.21 -14.28
N GLU A 136 -11.42 38.48 -13.89
CA GLU A 136 -10.90 38.88 -12.59
C GLU A 136 -11.73 38.29 -11.44
N SER A 137 -13.06 38.30 -11.57
CA SER A 137 -13.96 37.67 -10.59
C SER A 137 -13.77 36.15 -10.53
N GLY A 138 -13.64 35.48 -11.67
CA GLY A 138 -13.37 34.04 -11.74
C GLY A 138 -12.01 33.67 -11.12
N TYR A 139 -10.97 34.46 -11.39
CA TYR A 139 -9.66 34.28 -10.79
C TYR A 139 -9.69 34.52 -9.28
N ALA A 140 -10.38 35.55 -8.81
CA ALA A 140 -10.55 35.83 -7.39
C ALA A 140 -11.34 34.70 -6.68
N ALA A 141 -12.37 34.14 -7.32
CA ALA A 141 -13.12 33.00 -6.79
C ALA A 141 -12.27 31.73 -6.73
N LEU A 142 -11.47 31.45 -7.77
CA LEU A 142 -10.54 30.33 -7.80
C LEU A 142 -9.44 30.48 -6.73
N SER A 143 -8.84 31.66 -6.64
CA SER A 143 -7.83 32.01 -5.64
C SER A 143 -8.39 31.91 -4.22
N GLY A 144 -9.60 32.45 -3.99
CA GLY A 144 -10.34 32.34 -2.74
C GLY A 144 -10.61 30.88 -2.34
N SER A 145 -11.09 30.06 -3.28
CA SER A 145 -11.31 28.63 -3.07
C SER A 145 -10.02 27.89 -2.69
N LEU A 146 -8.90 28.24 -3.33
CA LEU A 146 -7.59 27.65 -3.04
C LEU A 146 -7.04 28.08 -1.67
N THR A 147 -7.33 29.32 -1.24
CA THR A 147 -6.98 29.81 0.10
C THR A 147 -7.89 29.26 1.20
N ASN A 148 -9.14 28.92 0.90
CA ASN A 148 -10.13 28.41 1.86
C ASN A 148 -10.04 26.88 2.10
N GLY A 149 -8.95 26.23 1.70
CA GLY A 149 -8.62 24.86 2.12
C GLY A 149 -9.39 23.73 1.40
N ASN A 150 -10.33 24.06 0.52
CA ASN A 150 -10.92 23.08 -0.38
C ASN A 150 -10.03 22.96 -1.62
N ILE A 151 -9.10 22.01 -1.57
CA ILE A 151 -8.55 21.43 -2.80
C ILE A 151 -9.77 20.96 -3.61
N VAL A 152 -9.90 21.46 -4.85
CA VAL A 152 -10.88 20.97 -5.83
C VAL A 152 -10.86 19.45 -5.76
N GLU A 153 -11.99 18.84 -5.37
CA GLU A 153 -12.12 17.39 -5.38
C GLU A 153 -11.73 16.92 -6.78
N GLY A 154 -10.59 16.24 -6.87
CA GLY A 154 -10.17 15.61 -8.11
C GLY A 154 -11.20 14.56 -8.46
N ALA A 155 -12.18 14.92 -9.29
CA ALA A 155 -13.09 13.95 -9.87
C ALA A 155 -12.28 13.10 -10.86
N GLY A 156 -11.80 11.95 -10.38
CA GLY A 156 -11.09 10.95 -11.18
C GLY A 156 -9.75 10.50 -10.60
N SER A 157 -9.17 9.45 -11.19
CA SER A 157 -7.91 8.81 -10.77
C SER A 157 -6.64 9.65 -11.04
N GLY A 158 -6.78 10.94 -11.32
CA GLY A 158 -5.65 11.84 -11.58
C GLY A 158 -4.96 12.26 -10.29
N SER A 159 -3.66 12.00 -10.18
CA SER A 159 -2.85 12.49 -9.06
C SER A 159 -2.81 14.03 -9.06
N VAL A 160 -3.31 14.64 -8.00
CA VAL A 160 -3.05 16.06 -7.71
C VAL A 160 -1.59 16.18 -7.26
N LYS A 161 -0.72 16.64 -8.16
CA LYS A 161 0.63 17.08 -7.81
C LYS A 161 0.56 18.57 -7.55
N ASP A 162 0.63 18.97 -6.29
CA ASP A 162 0.79 20.38 -5.92
C ASP A 162 2.17 20.59 -5.29
N THR A 163 2.96 21.48 -5.89
CA THR A 163 4.28 21.92 -5.41
C THR A 163 4.20 23.14 -4.49
N GLY A 164 2.99 23.63 -4.16
CA GLY A 164 2.76 24.92 -3.53
C GLY A 164 1.81 24.96 -2.34
N ILE A 165 1.37 23.81 -1.78
CA ILE A 165 0.55 23.84 -0.56
C ILE A 165 1.39 24.38 0.60
N ALA A 166 1.09 25.63 1.00
CA ALA A 166 1.62 26.18 2.23
C ALA A 166 1.18 25.28 3.39
N ILE A 167 2.15 24.86 4.21
CA ILE A 167 2.00 23.98 5.38
C ILE A 167 0.84 24.36 6.33
N GLY A 168 0.37 25.61 6.33
CA GLY A 168 -0.79 26.07 7.10
C GLY A 168 -2.16 25.72 6.50
N ASN A 169 -2.23 25.35 5.22
CA ASN A 169 -3.47 25.02 4.51
C ASN A 169 -3.69 23.50 4.38
N VAL A 170 -2.80 22.70 4.98
CA VAL A 170 -3.07 21.28 5.23
C VAL A 170 -4.22 21.21 6.23
N PRO A 171 -5.33 20.50 5.94
CA PRO A 171 -6.43 20.34 6.88
C PRO A 171 -5.92 19.78 8.21
N THR A 172 -5.82 20.66 9.21
CA THR A 172 -5.61 20.25 10.60
C THR A 172 -7.00 20.03 11.18
N MET A 173 -7.40 18.76 11.29
CA MET A 173 -8.64 18.41 11.98
C MET A 173 -8.49 18.80 13.46
N ALA A 174 -9.42 19.61 13.95
CA ALA A 174 -9.55 19.91 15.37
C ALA A 174 -9.98 18.63 16.12
N SER A 175 -9.28 18.36 17.24
CA SER A 175 -9.49 17.28 18.21
C SER A 175 -9.01 15.87 17.81
N ASN A 176 -7.71 15.64 17.94
CA ASN A 176 -7.23 14.85 19.08
C ASN A 176 -5.81 15.28 19.44
N ALA A 177 -5.59 15.60 20.71
CA ALA A 177 -4.36 16.17 21.21
C ALA A 177 -3.18 15.22 20.99
N GLY A 178 -2.16 15.68 20.25
CA GLY A 178 -0.92 14.91 20.10
C GLY A 178 -0.02 15.38 18.95
N ALA A 179 0.46 16.62 19.04
CA ALA A 179 1.61 17.18 18.32
C ALA A 179 1.49 17.45 16.80
N THR A 180 1.97 18.64 16.46
CA THR A 180 2.26 19.21 15.13
C THR A 180 3.12 18.29 14.26
N GLY A 181 2.67 18.00 13.03
CA GLY A 181 3.58 17.64 11.92
C GLY A 181 3.14 16.55 10.94
N ASP A 182 2.14 15.73 11.24
CA ASP A 182 1.87 14.55 10.41
C ASP A 182 0.79 14.78 9.35
N LEU A 183 1.26 14.86 8.11
CA LEU A 183 0.46 14.89 6.89
C LEU A 183 -0.05 13.47 6.60
N ILE A 184 -1.38 13.34 6.49
CA ILE A 184 -2.14 12.18 5.98
C ILE A 184 -2.43 11.06 6.99
N THR A 185 -3.64 11.07 7.55
CA THR A 185 -4.33 9.81 7.88
C THR A 185 -5.18 9.41 6.67
N SER A 186 -4.82 8.33 5.98
CA SER A 186 -5.64 7.79 4.90
C SER A 186 -6.69 6.86 5.49
N ASN A 187 -7.95 7.30 5.59
CA ASN A 187 -9.03 6.39 5.95
C ASN A 187 -9.47 5.62 4.69
N GLY A 188 -9.11 4.33 4.62
CA GLY A 188 -9.46 3.44 3.52
C GLY A 188 -8.49 2.26 3.40
N ALA A 189 -9.01 1.05 3.14
CA ALA A 189 -8.19 -0.14 2.93
C ALA A 189 -7.32 -0.01 1.67
N ASN A 190 -6.07 -0.51 1.72
CA ASN A 190 -5.14 -0.65 0.60
C ASN A 190 -4.57 0.65 -0.02
N LYS A 191 -4.14 1.63 0.78
CA LYS A 191 -3.31 2.75 0.29
C LYS A 191 -1.91 2.66 0.89
N THR A 192 -0.93 2.36 0.05
CA THR A 192 0.50 2.38 0.42
C THR A 192 0.97 3.83 0.46
N LEU A 193 1.27 4.35 1.66
CA LEU A 193 1.98 5.62 1.78
C LEU A 193 3.49 5.34 1.70
N ALA A 194 4.08 5.62 0.54
CA ALA A 194 5.52 5.56 0.35
C ALA A 194 6.04 6.98 0.13
N ALA A 195 6.69 7.55 1.14
CA ALA A 195 7.52 8.74 0.98
C ALA A 195 8.87 8.49 1.68
N ALA A 196 9.97 8.77 0.98
CA ALA A 196 11.34 8.57 1.46
C ALA A 196 11.72 9.46 2.67
N SER A 197 10.82 10.34 3.09
CA SER A 197 11.00 11.37 4.11
C SER A 197 10.15 11.17 5.38
N ILE A 198 9.52 10.00 5.55
CA ILE A 198 8.88 9.67 6.83
C ILE A 198 9.98 9.36 7.85
N LEU A 199 10.37 10.38 8.61
CA LEU A 199 11.22 10.24 9.80
C LEU A 199 10.49 9.35 10.81
N ALA A 200 11.17 8.36 11.39
CA ALA A 200 10.56 7.41 12.33
C ALA A 200 9.89 8.08 13.55
N THR A 201 10.27 9.32 13.87
CA THR A 201 9.69 10.15 14.92
C THR A 201 8.29 10.69 14.60
N ASN A 202 7.93 10.67 13.32
CA ASN A 202 6.68 11.17 12.75
C ASN A 202 5.76 10.01 12.34
N VAL A 203 6.03 8.82 12.88
CA VAL A 203 5.08 7.71 12.86
C VAL A 203 4.24 7.87 14.11
N PRO A 204 2.91 8.06 14.01
CA PRO A 204 2.04 8.22 15.16
C PRO A 204 2.16 7.03 16.12
N THR A 205 2.92 7.19 17.20
CA THR A 205 2.84 6.29 18.35
C THR A 205 1.67 6.77 19.18
N MET A 206 0.52 6.09 19.06
CA MET A 206 -0.63 6.47 19.87
C MET A 206 -0.33 6.26 21.36
N ALA A 207 -0.33 7.36 22.10
CA ALA A 207 -0.33 7.34 23.55
C ALA A 207 -1.68 6.80 24.05
N SER A 208 -1.60 5.65 24.72
CA SER A 208 -2.59 5.11 25.66
C SER A 208 -4.06 5.19 25.23
N ASN A 209 -4.59 4.09 24.67
CA ASN A 209 -5.90 3.64 25.13
C ASN A 209 -5.95 2.11 25.17
N ALA A 210 -6.44 1.63 26.31
CA ALA A 210 -6.47 0.23 26.68
C ALA A 210 -7.33 -0.60 25.70
N ALA A 211 -6.79 -1.77 25.35
CA ALA A 211 -7.52 -2.99 24.97
C ALA A 211 -8.71 -2.84 24.00
N ALA A 212 -8.43 -2.84 22.69
CA ALA A 212 -9.12 -3.70 21.73
C ALA A 212 -8.47 -3.55 20.34
N SER A 213 -7.87 -4.64 19.85
CA SER A 213 -7.67 -4.96 18.43
C SER A 213 -7.30 -3.80 17.48
N GLY A 214 -6.00 -3.57 17.28
CA GLY A 214 -5.54 -2.63 16.25
C GLY A 214 -4.03 -2.60 15.97
N ASN A 215 -3.22 -3.54 16.45
CA ASN A 215 -1.81 -3.60 16.04
C ASN A 215 -1.68 -4.26 14.67
N VAL A 216 -0.92 -3.62 13.79
CA VAL A 216 -0.59 -4.00 12.40
C VAL A 216 0.24 -5.30 12.31
N LEU A 217 0.34 -6.09 13.38
CA LEU A 217 0.84 -7.45 13.34
C LEU A 217 -0.03 -8.37 14.21
N SER A 218 -1.23 -8.67 13.72
CA SER A 218 -1.93 -9.90 14.12
C SER A 218 -1.95 -10.85 12.94
N SER A 219 -0.89 -11.66 12.77
CA SER A 219 -1.03 -12.88 11.99
C SER A 219 -1.56 -13.97 12.91
N ALA A 220 -2.88 -14.05 13.05
CA ALA A 220 -3.51 -15.27 13.51
C ALA A 220 -3.39 -16.33 12.40
N GLY A 221 -2.68 -17.43 12.68
CA GLY A 221 -2.50 -18.55 11.77
C GLY A 221 -1.06 -19.03 11.69
N ALA A 222 -0.87 -20.35 11.63
CA ALA A 222 0.45 -20.97 11.54
C ALA A 222 1.12 -20.69 10.18
N ASN A 223 2.44 -20.45 10.21
CA ASN A 223 3.36 -20.31 9.08
C ASN A 223 3.33 -18.98 8.29
N LYS A 224 3.54 -17.84 8.97
CA LYS A 224 4.09 -16.65 8.30
C LYS A 224 5.29 -16.09 9.05
N THR A 225 6.44 -16.14 8.37
CA THR A 225 7.67 -15.46 8.77
C THR A 225 7.54 -13.99 8.41
N VAL A 226 7.49 -13.11 9.41
CA VAL A 226 7.59 -11.67 9.20
C VAL A 226 9.08 -11.33 9.30
N GLN A 227 9.73 -11.08 8.17
CA GLN A 227 11.07 -10.48 8.15
C GLN A 227 10.91 -8.99 7.87
N ASP A 228 11.17 -8.18 8.89
CA ASP A 228 11.47 -6.76 8.73
C ASP A 228 12.95 -6.56 9.10
N SER A 229 13.71 -6.02 8.15
CA SER A 229 15.13 -5.72 8.25
C SER A 229 15.48 -4.51 9.14
N ALA A 230 14.49 -3.85 9.77
CA ALA A 230 14.69 -2.59 10.49
C ALA A 230 14.44 -2.63 12.01
N ILE A 231 14.24 -3.79 12.64
CA ILE A 231 14.09 -3.84 14.10
C ILE A 231 15.48 -3.77 14.77
N ALA A 232 15.84 -2.57 15.25
CA ALA A 232 17.01 -2.36 16.09
C ALA A 232 16.95 -3.28 17.32
N THR A 233 18.08 -3.91 17.64
CA THR A 233 18.23 -4.88 18.75
C THR A 233 17.79 -4.36 20.12
N ALA A 234 17.73 -3.04 20.31
CA ALA A 234 17.21 -2.41 21.53
C ALA A 234 15.67 -2.44 21.64
N ASN A 235 14.96 -2.65 20.53
CA ASN A 235 13.51 -2.82 20.45
C ASN A 235 13.10 -4.30 20.27
N LEU A 236 14.07 -5.21 20.38
CA LEU A 236 13.77 -6.60 20.68
C LEU A 236 12.99 -6.58 21.99
N ALA A 237 11.78 -7.13 21.99
CA ALA A 237 11.02 -7.28 23.22
C ALA A 237 11.83 -8.17 24.18
N THR A 238 12.65 -7.55 25.03
CA THR A 238 13.04 -8.17 26.29
C THR A 238 11.71 -8.33 27.01
N MET A 239 11.18 -9.56 27.00
CA MET A 239 9.98 -9.90 27.74
C MET A 239 10.22 -9.56 29.21
N ALA A 240 9.83 -8.36 29.64
CA ALA A 240 9.80 -8.01 31.04
C ALA A 240 8.72 -8.90 31.69
N SER A 241 9.19 -9.81 32.55
CA SER A 241 8.43 -10.71 33.41
C SER A 241 7.44 -11.65 32.70
N ASN A 242 7.92 -12.82 32.25
CA ASN A 242 7.33 -14.14 32.57
C ASN A 242 7.87 -15.32 31.73
N ALA A 243 9.13 -15.29 31.26
CA ALA A 243 9.76 -16.52 30.74
C ALA A 243 11.29 -16.49 30.87
N ALA A 244 11.79 -16.44 32.11
CA ALA A 244 13.19 -16.77 32.39
C ALA A 244 13.37 -17.24 33.83
N GLY A 245 12.61 -18.27 34.23
CA GLY A 245 13.28 -19.32 34.99
C GLY A 245 14.23 -20.00 34.01
N ALA A 246 15.52 -20.06 34.31
CA ALA A 246 16.50 -20.75 33.47
C ALA A 246 15.99 -22.18 33.19
N GLY A 247 15.78 -22.53 31.91
CA GLY A 247 15.49 -23.92 31.53
C GLY A 247 14.41 -24.17 30.48
N ASN A 248 13.57 -23.19 30.10
CA ASN A 248 12.49 -23.49 29.16
C ASN A 248 12.85 -23.20 27.70
N LEU A 249 13.27 -24.26 27.00
CA LEU A 249 13.02 -24.40 25.57
C LEU A 249 11.52 -24.18 25.32
N ILE A 250 11.14 -23.53 24.22
CA ILE A 250 9.74 -23.38 23.84
C ILE A 250 9.14 -24.79 23.69
N GLU A 251 8.35 -25.21 24.67
CA GLU A 251 7.56 -26.45 24.57
C GLU A 251 6.45 -26.20 23.55
N SER A 252 6.72 -26.57 22.30
CA SER A 252 5.66 -26.71 21.32
C SER A 252 4.95 -28.04 21.56
N ALA A 253 3.73 -27.99 22.08
CA ALA A 253 2.90 -29.17 22.23
C ALA A 253 2.49 -29.72 20.85
N GLY A 254 2.77 -31.00 20.59
CA GLY A 254 2.33 -31.74 19.39
C GLY A 254 3.38 -32.72 18.85
N ALA A 255 2.95 -33.91 18.41
CA ALA A 255 3.84 -34.89 17.78
C ALA A 255 4.33 -34.39 16.42
N ASN A 256 5.62 -34.63 16.10
CA ASN A 256 6.28 -34.36 14.81
C ASN A 256 6.58 -32.89 14.45
N LYS A 257 7.15 -32.08 15.36
CA LYS A 257 7.79 -30.80 14.97
C LYS A 257 9.30 -30.82 15.16
N SER A 258 10.01 -30.58 14.06
CA SER A 258 11.44 -30.25 14.06
C SER A 258 11.59 -28.77 14.37
N GLN A 259 12.07 -28.44 15.56
CA GLN A 259 12.44 -27.07 15.92
C GLN A 259 13.86 -26.82 15.39
N ALA A 260 13.97 -26.12 14.26
CA ALA A 260 15.23 -25.60 13.76
C ALA A 260 15.27 -24.11 14.04
N ASP A 261 15.90 -23.73 15.15
CA ASP A 261 16.27 -22.35 15.40
C ASP A 261 17.67 -22.14 14.81
N SER A 262 17.79 -21.21 13.86
CA SER A 262 19.06 -20.79 13.27
C SER A 262 19.97 -20.04 14.24
N GLY A 263 19.51 -19.81 15.48
CA GLY A 263 20.18 -19.03 16.51
C GLY A 263 20.62 -19.81 17.75
N VAL A 264 20.55 -21.15 17.78
CA VAL A 264 21.14 -21.90 18.90
C VAL A 264 22.66 -21.84 18.80
N ALA A 265 23.25 -20.77 19.34
CA ALA A 265 24.67 -20.70 19.60
C ALA A 265 25.08 -21.96 20.38
N ALA A 266 26.27 -22.52 20.12
CA ALA A 266 26.71 -23.78 20.72
C ALA A 266 26.64 -23.80 22.27
N ALA A 267 26.65 -22.63 22.92
CA ALA A 267 26.46 -22.47 24.37
C ALA A 267 25.00 -22.68 24.85
N ASN A 268 24.03 -22.58 23.95
CA ASN A 268 22.58 -22.71 24.19
C ASN A 268 22.02 -24.03 23.67
N VAL A 269 22.84 -24.89 23.06
CA VAL A 269 22.48 -26.31 22.93
C VAL A 269 22.22 -26.77 24.35
N ALA A 270 21.04 -27.32 24.62
CA ALA A 270 20.70 -27.84 25.93
C ALA A 270 21.71 -28.92 26.30
N THR A 271 22.81 -28.52 26.94
CA THR A 271 23.77 -29.41 27.53
C THR A 271 23.02 -30.02 28.70
N LEU A 272 22.59 -31.26 28.51
CA LEU A 272 22.01 -32.08 29.56
C LEU A 272 23.07 -32.20 30.66
N SER A 273 23.04 -31.28 31.62
CA SER A 273 23.96 -31.24 32.74
C SER A 273 23.31 -31.94 33.91
N GLY A 274 24.04 -32.89 34.53
CA GLY A 274 23.56 -33.70 35.63
C GLY A 274 23.19 -35.14 35.24
N THR A 275 22.83 -35.93 36.25
CA THR A 275 22.41 -37.33 36.11
C THR A 275 21.06 -37.40 35.40
N GLN A 276 21.07 -37.52 34.06
CA GLN A 276 19.86 -37.71 33.30
C GLN A 276 19.39 -39.16 33.40
N THR A 277 18.24 -39.37 34.03
CA THR A 277 17.52 -40.64 33.94
C THR A 277 16.71 -40.64 32.65
N ILE A 278 17.18 -41.36 31.63
CA ILE A 278 16.38 -41.63 30.44
C ILE A 278 15.41 -42.76 30.80
N SER A 279 14.12 -42.44 30.97
CA SER A 279 13.08 -43.44 31.20
C SER A 279 12.23 -43.66 29.93
N GLY A 280 11.87 -44.92 29.68
CA GLY A 280 11.01 -45.33 28.57
C GLY A 280 11.75 -45.60 27.26
N ASN A 281 11.00 -46.08 26.26
CA ASN A 281 11.51 -46.44 24.94
C ASN A 281 11.65 -45.19 24.05
N LYS A 282 12.66 -44.35 24.29
CA LYS A 282 12.94 -43.18 23.45
C LYS A 282 14.05 -43.50 22.46
N THR A 283 13.74 -43.36 21.17
CA THR A 283 14.71 -43.52 20.08
C THR A 283 15.52 -42.23 19.93
N TYR A 284 16.83 -42.31 20.06
CA TYR A 284 17.75 -41.20 19.80
C TYR A 284 18.55 -41.50 18.53
N SER A 285 18.52 -40.60 17.55
CA SER A 285 19.41 -40.66 16.38
C SER A 285 20.58 -39.71 16.57
N GLY A 286 21.81 -40.22 16.48
CA GLY A 286 23.04 -39.41 16.57
C GLY A 286 24.22 -40.16 17.17
N LYS A 287 25.40 -39.52 17.13
CA LYS A 287 26.61 -40.04 17.77
C LYS A 287 26.57 -39.69 19.26
N ASN A 288 26.15 -40.65 20.10
CA ASN A 288 26.20 -40.49 21.56
C ASN A 288 27.60 -40.84 22.07
N SER A 289 28.25 -39.92 22.77
CA SER A 289 29.49 -40.17 23.50
C SER A 289 29.19 -40.42 24.96
N PHE A 290 28.80 -41.65 25.31
CA PHE A 290 28.70 -42.06 26.71
C PHE A 290 30.10 -42.35 27.26
N ALA A 291 30.45 -41.78 28.42
CA ALA A 291 31.70 -42.13 29.10
C ALA A 291 31.67 -43.55 29.69
N GLN A 292 30.49 -44.02 30.09
CA GLN A 292 30.26 -45.36 30.63
C GLN A 292 28.79 -45.75 30.45
N LEU A 293 28.51 -47.00 30.02
CA LEU A 293 27.17 -47.59 30.03
C LEU A 293 27.02 -48.45 31.29
N ASN A 294 26.24 -47.97 32.26
CA ASN A 294 25.91 -48.74 33.45
C ASN A 294 24.66 -49.58 33.19
N VAL A 295 24.83 -50.89 33.08
CA VAL A 295 23.72 -51.82 32.87
C VAL A 295 23.33 -52.48 34.17
N LYS A 296 22.03 -52.63 34.41
CA LYS A 296 21.51 -53.33 35.59
C LYS A 296 21.88 -54.82 35.50
N VAL A 297 22.58 -55.29 36.53
CA VAL A 297 22.93 -56.71 36.72
C VAL A 297 21.99 -57.31 37.76
N ARG A 298 21.41 -58.46 37.46
CA ARG A 298 20.69 -59.29 38.45
C ARG A 298 21.45 -60.59 38.66
N THR A 299 21.59 -61.02 39.91
CA THR A 299 22.12 -62.35 40.24
C THR A 299 20.96 -63.34 40.36
N ALA A 300 21.04 -64.44 39.60
CA ALA A 300 20.11 -65.55 39.64
C ALA A 300 20.73 -66.69 40.46
N SER A 301 20.24 -66.92 41.67
CA SER A 301 20.78 -67.92 42.61
C SER A 301 19.89 -69.16 42.79
N SER A 302 18.84 -69.30 41.97
CA SER A 302 17.99 -70.49 41.93
C SER A 302 18.46 -71.47 40.86
N THR A 303 18.16 -72.75 41.05
CA THR A 303 18.44 -73.80 40.03
C THR A 303 17.61 -73.62 38.75
N SER A 304 16.54 -72.84 38.82
CA SER A 304 15.74 -72.38 37.69
C SER A 304 15.35 -70.93 37.93
N ASP A 305 15.70 -70.05 37.00
CA ASP A 305 15.38 -68.63 37.01
C ASP A 305 14.63 -68.26 35.74
N THR A 306 13.82 -67.19 35.78
CA THR A 306 13.11 -66.68 34.61
C THR A 306 13.60 -65.28 34.32
N ILE A 307 14.24 -65.12 33.16
CA ILE A 307 14.68 -63.83 32.65
C ILE A 307 13.45 -63.00 32.28
N THR A 308 13.40 -61.78 32.78
CA THR A 308 12.29 -60.84 32.55
C THR A 308 12.71 -59.74 31.60
N THR A 309 11.75 -59.02 31.04
CA THR A 309 12.01 -57.85 30.18
C THR A 309 12.68 -56.67 30.89
N ALA A 310 12.88 -56.75 32.21
CA ALA A 310 13.62 -55.76 32.98
C ALA A 310 15.12 -56.11 33.14
N ASP A 311 15.51 -57.31 32.73
CA ASP A 311 16.88 -57.78 32.79
C ASP A 311 17.65 -57.40 31.51
N TYR A 312 18.97 -57.24 31.64
CA TYR A 312 19.87 -57.17 30.49
C TYR A 312 21.08 -58.05 30.74
N LEU A 313 21.70 -57.96 31.92
CA LEU A 313 22.73 -58.89 32.36
C LEU A 313 22.18 -59.74 33.51
N VAL A 314 22.14 -61.05 33.27
CA VAL A 314 21.84 -62.06 34.29
C VAL A 314 23.12 -62.78 34.66
N CYS A 315 23.47 -62.66 35.93
CA CYS A 315 24.62 -63.26 36.56
C CYS A 315 24.16 -64.56 37.20
N ALA A 316 24.33 -65.68 36.48
CA ALA A 316 23.91 -66.99 36.92
C ALA A 316 24.89 -67.51 38.00
N ASP A 317 24.34 -67.87 39.16
CA ASP A 317 25.06 -68.43 40.29
C ASP A 317 24.75 -69.93 40.42
N ASN A 318 25.58 -70.71 39.73
CA ASN A 318 25.57 -72.17 39.65
C ASN A 318 26.64 -72.80 40.57
N ALA A 319 27.08 -72.10 41.63
CA ALA A 319 28.15 -72.58 42.50
C ALA A 319 27.84 -73.95 43.14
N SER A 320 26.57 -74.17 43.51
CA SER A 320 26.14 -75.34 44.29
C SER A 320 25.40 -76.40 43.47
N ALA A 321 24.85 -76.05 42.31
CA ALA A 321 24.11 -76.95 41.42
C ALA A 321 24.01 -76.35 40.01
N ALA A 322 23.70 -77.20 39.01
CA ALA A 322 23.38 -76.73 37.66
C ALA A 322 22.20 -75.75 37.69
N ALA A 323 22.25 -74.74 36.83
CA ALA A 323 21.25 -73.67 36.74
C ALA A 323 20.54 -73.68 35.39
N THR A 324 19.27 -73.26 35.37
CA THR A 324 18.48 -73.07 34.15
C THR A 324 18.00 -71.63 34.07
N GLU A 325 18.34 -70.96 32.98
CA GLU A 325 17.92 -69.59 32.68
C GLU A 325 16.82 -69.63 31.62
N ASN A 326 15.57 -69.40 32.03
CA ASN A 326 14.43 -69.45 31.12
C ASN A 326 14.22 -68.07 30.46
N LEU A 327 14.30 -68.01 29.15
CA LEU A 327 14.08 -66.78 28.38
C LEU A 327 12.59 -66.39 28.39
N PRO A 328 12.27 -65.10 28.19
CA PRO A 328 10.89 -64.61 28.24
C PRO A 328 9.92 -65.37 27.33
N ALA A 329 8.69 -65.60 27.79
CA ALA A 329 7.63 -66.26 27.02
C ALA A 329 7.02 -65.40 25.91
N SER A 330 7.23 -64.09 25.94
CA SER A 330 6.71 -63.15 24.93
C SER A 330 7.78 -62.10 24.58
N PRO A 331 8.90 -62.51 23.92
CA PRO A 331 9.95 -61.59 23.56
C PRO A 331 9.54 -60.69 22.38
N SER A 332 10.08 -59.48 22.36
CA SER A 332 9.99 -58.57 21.20
C SER A 332 11.24 -58.71 20.32
N THR A 333 11.09 -58.51 19.01
CA THR A 333 12.23 -58.55 18.08
C THR A 333 13.32 -57.56 18.52
N GLY A 334 14.54 -58.04 18.70
CA GLY A 334 15.69 -57.27 19.16
C GLY A 334 15.98 -57.37 20.66
N ASP A 335 15.07 -57.97 21.46
CA ASP A 335 15.33 -58.21 22.88
C ASP A 335 16.61 -59.04 23.03
N THR A 336 17.55 -58.52 23.83
CA THR A 336 18.88 -59.11 24.00
C THR A 336 19.20 -59.26 25.48
N TYR A 337 19.65 -60.45 25.86
CA TYR A 337 20.05 -60.78 27.22
C TYR A 337 21.47 -61.36 27.24
N LEU A 338 22.28 -60.89 28.17
CA LEU A 338 23.61 -61.41 28.44
C LEU A 338 23.57 -62.27 29.71
N ILE A 339 23.82 -63.57 29.53
CA ILE A 339 23.93 -64.51 30.64
C ILE A 339 25.41 -64.74 30.93
N LYS A 340 25.81 -64.61 32.19
CA LYS A 340 27.19 -64.77 32.65
C LYS A 340 27.26 -65.83 33.74
N ASP A 341 28.17 -66.80 33.57
CA ASP A 341 28.63 -67.65 34.68
C ASP A 341 29.44 -66.79 35.65
N CYS A 342 28.81 -66.37 36.73
CA CYS A 342 29.43 -65.55 37.76
C CYS A 342 30.11 -66.37 38.86
N SER A 343 29.67 -67.61 39.06
CA SER A 343 30.25 -68.51 40.06
C SER A 343 31.52 -69.20 39.57
N VAL A 344 31.78 -69.14 38.25
CA VAL A 344 32.92 -69.80 37.59
C VAL A 344 32.83 -71.32 37.75
N ALA A 345 31.61 -71.85 37.77
CA ALA A 345 31.33 -73.27 38.04
C ALA A 345 30.67 -74.00 36.86
N ALA A 346 30.49 -73.36 35.70
CA ALA A 346 29.76 -73.95 34.58
C ALA A 346 30.38 -75.24 34.02
N GLY A 347 31.67 -75.50 34.24
CA GLY A 347 32.32 -76.76 33.88
C GLY A 347 31.94 -77.94 34.79
N THR A 348 31.43 -77.67 35.99
CA THR A 348 30.96 -78.69 36.94
C THR A 348 29.43 -78.71 37.00
N ASN A 349 28.83 -77.53 37.05
CA ASN A 349 27.41 -77.29 37.21
C ASN A 349 26.93 -76.48 36.01
N ASN A 350 26.65 -77.12 34.88
CA ASN A 350 26.31 -76.42 33.64
C ASN A 350 25.15 -75.42 33.82
N ILE A 351 25.19 -74.32 33.06
CA ILE A 351 24.08 -73.37 32.94
C ILE A 351 23.34 -73.67 31.64
N THR A 352 22.04 -73.94 31.71
CA THR A 352 21.20 -74.22 30.54
C THR A 352 20.29 -73.03 30.26
N ILE A 353 20.47 -72.39 29.11
CA ILE A 353 19.57 -71.35 28.62
C ILE A 353 18.44 -72.02 27.85
N THR A 354 17.21 -71.79 28.30
CA THR A 354 16.03 -72.44 27.74
C THR A 354 15.06 -71.39 27.20
N PRO A 355 14.72 -71.41 25.91
CA PRO A 355 13.67 -70.57 25.38
C PRO A 355 12.31 -71.04 25.88
N ALA A 356 11.46 -70.13 26.36
CA ALA A 356 10.09 -70.47 26.73
C ALA A 356 9.23 -70.90 25.52
N SER A 357 9.61 -70.46 24.30
CA SER A 357 9.09 -70.96 23.03
C SER A 357 10.12 -70.76 21.92
N GLY A 358 10.05 -71.59 20.87
CA GLY A 358 11.00 -71.55 19.76
C GLY A 358 12.28 -72.35 20.04
N ASN A 359 13.37 -71.94 19.39
CA ASN A 359 14.69 -72.56 19.52
C ASN A 359 15.77 -71.47 19.67
N ILE A 360 16.99 -71.88 20.02
CA ILE A 360 18.21 -71.07 20.00
C ILE A 360 19.08 -71.61 18.86
N ASP A 361 19.16 -70.88 17.74
CA ASP A 361 19.88 -71.30 16.52
C ASP A 361 19.56 -72.74 16.07
N GLY A 362 18.26 -73.11 16.10
CA GLY A 362 17.79 -74.44 15.74
C GLY A 362 17.86 -75.50 16.85
N ALA A 363 18.52 -75.21 17.98
CA ALA A 363 18.59 -76.11 19.14
C ALA A 363 17.51 -75.79 20.18
N ALA A 364 17.02 -76.81 20.91
CA ALA A 364 15.99 -76.62 21.92
C ALA A 364 16.48 -75.81 23.14
N THR A 365 17.76 -75.90 23.47
CA THR A 365 18.42 -75.15 24.56
C THR A 365 19.87 -74.86 24.17
N PHE A 366 20.51 -73.94 24.89
CA PHE A 366 21.94 -73.71 24.82
C PHE A 366 22.59 -73.99 26.18
N VAL A 367 23.67 -74.77 26.20
CA VAL A 367 24.35 -75.15 27.45
C VAL A 367 25.71 -74.46 27.53
N MET A 368 25.91 -73.68 28.58
CA MET A 368 27.20 -73.14 28.95
C MET A 368 27.88 -74.15 29.89
N SER A 369 29.01 -74.69 29.44
CA SER A 369 29.76 -75.74 30.14
C SER A 369 31.22 -75.37 30.40
N THR A 370 31.59 -74.11 30.22
CA THR A 370 32.96 -73.62 30.46
C THR A 370 32.94 -72.61 31.60
N ASN A 371 33.83 -72.79 32.57
CA ASN A 371 33.95 -71.89 33.72
C ASN A 371 34.13 -70.43 33.27
N GLY A 372 33.28 -69.55 33.78
CA GLY A 372 33.29 -68.12 33.47
C GLY A 372 32.80 -67.78 32.06
N GLN A 373 32.14 -68.70 31.35
CA GLN A 373 31.54 -68.42 30.03
C GLN A 373 30.47 -67.32 30.12
N SER A 374 30.26 -66.61 29.01
CA SER A 374 29.11 -65.72 28.81
C SER A 374 28.46 -66.01 27.47
N ALA A 375 27.15 -65.85 27.40
CA ALA A 375 26.38 -65.97 26.17
C ALA A 375 25.42 -64.80 26.05
N ALA A 376 25.44 -64.11 24.90
CA ALA A 376 24.44 -63.12 24.55
C ALA A 376 23.43 -63.78 23.60
N VAL A 377 22.15 -63.66 23.91
CA VAL A 377 21.07 -64.19 23.07
C VAL A 377 20.14 -63.05 22.65
N THR A 378 19.82 -62.98 21.36
CA THR A 378 18.91 -61.98 20.79
C THR A 378 17.72 -62.64 20.11
N TYR A 379 16.51 -62.16 20.38
CA TYR A 379 15.32 -62.63 19.68
C TYR A 379 15.21 -61.98 18.29
N THR A 380 15.21 -62.80 17.26
CA THR A 380 15.18 -62.37 15.84
C THR A 380 13.78 -62.06 15.32
N GLY A 381 12.75 -62.31 16.13
CA GLY A 381 11.34 -62.25 15.73
C GLY A 381 10.71 -63.63 15.48
N SER A 382 11.52 -64.70 15.39
CA SER A 382 11.05 -66.08 15.21
C SER A 382 11.78 -67.12 16.06
N GLN A 383 13.06 -66.87 16.35
CA GLN A 383 13.91 -67.70 17.21
C GLN A 383 14.88 -66.84 17.99
N TRP A 384 15.53 -67.42 18.99
CA TRP A 384 16.69 -66.83 19.65
C TRP A 384 17.96 -67.15 18.86
N SER A 385 18.92 -66.24 18.87
CA SER A 385 20.21 -66.42 18.23
C SER A 385 21.35 -66.00 19.15
N ILE A 386 22.45 -66.74 19.14
CA ILE A 386 23.65 -66.45 19.93
C ILE A 386 24.54 -65.48 19.16
N ASN A 387 24.98 -64.41 19.83
CA ASN A 387 25.88 -63.40 19.26
C ASN A 387 27.35 -63.61 19.64
#